data_AF-A0A9D5GPN5-F1
#
_entry.id   AF-A0A9D5GPN5-F1
#
_cell.length_a   1.000
_cell.length_b   1.000
_cell.length_c   1.000
_cell.angle_alpha   90.00
_cell.angle_beta   90.00
_cell.angle_gamma   90.00
#
_symmetry.space_group_name_H-M   'P 1'
#
loop_
_entity.id
_entity.type
_entity.pdbx_description
1 polymer ?
#
loop_
_entity_poly.entity_id
_entity_poly.type
_entity_poly.pdbx_seq_one_letter_code
_entity_poly.pdbx_strand_id
1 'polypeptide(L)'
;MTIKRELIYIDGKEKTDRIASCRNYGDKCGIVFKNRNTEYIYKKSRIKIVKTAISEENANNIFSYLNKLADKVGLKTEEGNNILAESYQSISFIPKDCILANYLNKTIPVANNISQLIKTFPFGFNSSQRDAVNKAFSNPLSVVEGPPGTGKTQTILNIIANALMDGQSVAIVSSNNSATKNVYGKYEFATKIKLN
;
A
#
# COMPACT_ATOMS: atom_id res chain seq x y z
N MET A 1 -13.65 -3.67 13.14
CA MET A 1 -13.70 -4.80 12.18
C MET A 1 -12.40 -5.59 12.35
N THR A 2 -12.44 -6.93 12.37
CA THR A 2 -11.21 -7.73 12.54
C THR A 2 -10.45 -7.78 11.21
N ILE A 3 -9.14 -7.54 11.26
CA ILE A 3 -8.29 -7.61 10.07
C ILE A 3 -8.30 -9.03 9.47
N LYS A 4 -8.49 -9.13 8.16
CA LYS A 4 -8.65 -10.40 7.45
C LYS A 4 -7.29 -11.08 7.29
N ARG A 5 -7.19 -12.35 7.69
CA ARG A 5 -5.99 -13.18 7.48
C ARG A 5 -5.95 -13.81 6.09
N GLU A 6 -7.10 -14.01 5.48
CA GLU A 6 -7.26 -14.52 4.11
C GLU A 6 -8.45 -13.82 3.44
N LEU A 7 -8.41 -13.68 2.11
CA LEU A 7 -9.54 -13.25 1.29
C LEU A 7 -10.04 -14.42 0.47
N ILE A 8 -11.35 -14.67 0.52
CA ILE A 8 -11.99 -15.76 -0.23
C ILE A 8 -12.81 -15.17 -1.36
N TYR A 9 -12.47 -15.58 -2.58
CA TYR A 9 -13.21 -15.24 -3.80
C TYR A 9 -13.97 -16.46 -4.29
N ILE A 10 -15.22 -16.27 -4.67
CA ILE A 10 -16.05 -17.27 -5.35
C ILE A 10 -16.48 -16.65 -6.67
N ASP A 11 -16.16 -17.31 -7.79
CA ASP A 11 -16.42 -16.82 -9.14
C ASP A 11 -15.85 -15.42 -9.39
N GLY A 12 -14.64 -15.18 -8.90
CA GLY A 12 -13.94 -13.90 -9.04
C GLY A 12 -14.47 -12.76 -8.13
N LYS A 13 -15.53 -12.99 -7.34
CA LYS A 13 -16.08 -11.98 -6.41
C LYS A 13 -15.61 -12.27 -4.99
N GLU A 14 -15.11 -11.26 -4.28
CA GLU A 14 -14.77 -11.37 -2.85
C GLU A 14 -16.05 -11.64 -2.04
N LYS A 15 -15.98 -12.63 -1.14
CA LYS A 15 -17.12 -13.07 -0.31
C LYS A 15 -16.71 -13.29 1.15
N THR A 16 -15.50 -12.93 1.57
CA THR A 16 -14.92 -13.33 2.87
C THR A 16 -15.85 -13.03 4.04
N ASP A 17 -16.41 -11.82 4.12
CA ASP A 17 -17.24 -11.42 5.25
C ASP A 17 -18.59 -12.16 5.32
N ARG A 18 -19.01 -12.77 4.21
CA ARG A 18 -20.26 -13.53 4.11
C ARG A 18 -20.08 -15.01 4.44
N ILE A 19 -18.84 -15.51 4.49
CA ILE A 19 -18.53 -16.91 4.70
C ILE A 19 -18.38 -17.18 6.20
N ALA A 20 -19.06 -18.21 6.69
CA ALA A 20 -18.92 -18.73 8.04
C ALA A 20 -17.82 -19.81 8.12
N SER A 21 -17.75 -20.69 7.12
CA SER A 21 -16.72 -21.74 7.03
C SER A 21 -16.50 -22.20 5.58
N CYS A 22 -15.27 -22.67 5.27
CA CYS A 22 -14.95 -23.47 4.07
C CYS A 22 -14.37 -24.81 4.52
N ARG A 23 -14.91 -25.91 3.99
CA ARG A 23 -14.40 -27.27 4.17
C ARG A 23 -13.95 -27.83 2.84
N ASN A 24 -12.74 -28.38 2.80
CA ASN A 24 -12.19 -28.97 1.58
C ASN A 24 -12.63 -30.44 1.44
N TYR A 25 -13.16 -30.79 0.27
CA TYR A 25 -13.59 -32.12 -0.13
C TYR A 25 -12.90 -32.50 -1.45
N GLY A 26 -11.61 -32.83 -1.43
CA GLY A 26 -10.87 -33.21 -2.63
C GLY A 26 -10.85 -32.10 -3.69
N ASP A 27 -11.60 -32.26 -4.78
CA ASP A 27 -11.75 -31.31 -5.89
C ASP A 27 -12.79 -30.21 -5.65
N LYS A 28 -13.53 -30.28 -4.54
CA LYS A 28 -14.58 -29.34 -4.16
C LYS A 28 -14.27 -28.67 -2.80
N CYS A 29 -14.86 -27.51 -2.52
CA CYS A 29 -15.02 -27.02 -1.14
C CYS A 29 -16.50 -26.74 -0.86
N GLY A 30 -16.94 -27.14 0.34
CA GLY A 30 -18.22 -26.76 0.92
C GLY A 30 -18.09 -25.43 1.61
N ILE A 31 -18.92 -24.46 1.23
CA ILE A 31 -18.98 -23.12 1.81
C ILE A 31 -20.29 -22.96 2.57
N VAL A 32 -20.21 -22.59 3.84
CA VAL A 32 -21.36 -22.15 4.63
C VAL A 32 -21.32 -20.63 4.71
N PHE A 33 -22.45 -19.96 4.42
CA PHE A 33 -22.55 -18.50 4.53
C PHE A 33 -23.16 -18.11 5.88
N LYS A 34 -22.75 -16.98 6.47
CA LYS A 34 -23.22 -16.55 7.81
C LYS A 34 -24.74 -16.44 7.94
N ASN A 35 -25.46 -16.18 6.85
CA ASN A 35 -26.92 -16.03 6.85
C ASN A 35 -27.66 -17.34 6.47
N ARG A 36 -26.95 -18.46 6.26
CA ARG A 36 -27.53 -19.73 5.83
C ARG A 36 -26.81 -20.90 6.46
N ASN A 37 -27.54 -21.80 7.11
CA ASN A 37 -26.96 -23.04 7.66
C ASN A 37 -26.73 -24.14 6.61
N THR A 38 -27.02 -23.88 5.33
CA THR A 38 -26.82 -24.83 4.23
C THR A 38 -25.41 -24.73 3.67
N GLU A 39 -24.75 -25.87 3.51
CA GLU A 39 -23.45 -26.00 2.85
C GLU A 39 -23.61 -26.00 1.32
N TYR A 40 -22.91 -25.08 0.66
CA TYR A 40 -22.88 -24.97 -0.80
C TYR A 40 -21.59 -25.55 -1.35
N ILE A 41 -21.70 -26.52 -2.25
CA ILE A 41 -20.55 -27.20 -2.83
C ILE A 41 -20.11 -26.47 -4.10
N TYR A 42 -18.87 -25.98 -4.12
CA TYR A 42 -18.24 -25.39 -5.28
C TYR A 42 -17.03 -26.21 -5.72
N LYS A 43 -16.77 -26.27 -7.03
CA LYS A 43 -15.49 -26.77 -7.54
C LYS A 43 -14.37 -25.85 -7.06
N LYS A 44 -13.20 -26.40 -6.70
CA LYS A 44 -12.04 -25.61 -6.26
C LYS A 44 -11.59 -24.59 -7.30
N SER A 45 -11.76 -24.85 -8.60
CA SER A 45 -11.44 -23.89 -9.67
C SER A 45 -12.23 -22.58 -9.59
N ARG A 46 -13.38 -22.58 -8.91
CA ARG A 46 -14.23 -21.40 -8.69
C ARG A 46 -13.84 -20.63 -7.44
N ILE A 47 -12.99 -21.19 -6.59
CA ILE A 47 -12.59 -20.61 -5.32
C ILE A 47 -11.14 -20.17 -5.40
N LYS A 48 -10.87 -18.91 -5.05
CA LYS A 48 -9.50 -18.42 -4.86
C LYS A 48 -9.37 -17.92 -3.43
N ILE A 49 -8.47 -18.54 -2.66
CA ILE A 49 -8.10 -18.09 -1.32
C ILE A 49 -6.78 -17.35 -1.44
N VAL A 50 -6.79 -16.06 -1.09
CA VAL A 50 -5.62 -15.19 -1.11
C VAL A 50 -5.17 -14.92 0.31
N LYS A 51 -4.02 -15.48 0.68
CA LYS A 51 -3.37 -15.20 1.96
C LYS A 51 -2.90 -13.74 2.03
N THR A 52 -3.11 -13.12 3.18
CA THR A 52 -2.69 -11.75 3.47
C THR A 52 -1.31 -11.72 4.14
N ALA A 53 -0.73 -10.53 4.35
CA ALA A 53 0.55 -10.39 5.05
C ALA A 53 0.52 -10.86 6.51
N ILE A 54 -0.67 -10.91 7.13
CA ILE A 54 -0.88 -11.35 8.52
C ILE A 54 -1.44 -12.78 8.61
N SER A 55 -1.29 -13.56 7.53
CA SER A 55 -1.68 -14.98 7.57
C SER A 55 -0.87 -15.75 8.61
N GLU A 56 0.39 -15.38 8.80
CA GLU A 56 1.27 -15.96 9.82
C GLU A 56 1.02 -15.33 11.18
N GLU A 57 1.12 -16.14 12.23
CA GLU A 57 0.80 -15.70 13.60
C GLU A 57 1.73 -14.59 14.08
N ASN A 58 3.02 -14.68 13.79
CA ASN A 58 3.99 -13.65 14.17
C ASN A 58 3.65 -12.27 13.57
N ALA A 59 3.35 -12.20 12.27
CA ALA A 59 2.98 -10.95 11.60
C ALA A 59 1.66 -10.38 12.15
N ASN A 60 0.68 -11.25 12.40
CA ASN A 60 -0.59 -10.85 13.04
C ASN A 60 -0.37 -10.30 14.45
N ASN A 61 0.51 -10.91 15.23
CA ASN A 61 0.84 -10.47 16.59
C ASN A 61 1.52 -9.09 16.59
N ILE A 62 2.45 -8.86 15.67
CA ILE A 62 3.10 -7.55 15.51
C ILE A 62 2.07 -6.48 15.11
N PHE A 63 1.22 -6.76 14.13
CA PHE A 63 0.17 -5.81 13.73
C PHE A 63 -0.80 -5.51 14.88
N SER A 64 -1.25 -6.55 15.59
CA SER A 64 -2.11 -6.41 16.77
C SER A 64 -1.44 -5.58 17.87
N TYR A 65 -0.14 -5.77 18.10
CA TYR A 65 0.62 -4.96 19.04
C TYR A 65 0.65 -3.48 18.62
N LEU A 66 0.95 -3.18 17.35
CA LEU A 66 0.97 -1.81 16.83
C LEU A 66 -0.41 -1.14 16.92
N ASN A 67 -1.48 -1.87 16.62
CA ASN A 67 -2.85 -1.37 16.74
C ASN A 67 -3.21 -1.03 18.21
N LYS A 68 -2.87 -1.93 19.15
CA LYS A 68 -3.05 -1.67 20.60
C LYS A 68 -2.19 -0.51 21.08
N LEU A 69 -0.98 -0.35 20.54
CA LEU A 69 -0.11 0.77 20.87
C LEU A 69 -0.71 2.08 20.37
N ALA A 70 -1.19 2.13 19.13
CA ALA A 70 -1.87 3.28 18.54
C ALA A 70 -3.06 3.76 19.38
N ASP A 71 -3.86 2.83 19.92
CA ASP A 71 -4.97 3.13 20.83
C ASP A 71 -4.49 3.79 22.15
N LYS A 72 -3.37 3.31 22.70
CA LYS A 72 -2.82 3.79 23.98
C LYS A 72 -2.04 5.10 23.90
N VAL A 73 -1.24 5.28 22.84
CA VAL A 73 -0.30 6.42 22.72
C VAL A 73 -0.73 7.46 21.69
N GLY A 74 -1.76 7.16 20.91
CA GLY A 74 -2.25 8.06 19.88
C GLY A 74 -2.79 9.36 20.49
N LEU A 75 -2.38 10.48 19.91
CA LEU A 75 -2.87 11.79 20.30
C LEU A 75 -4.35 11.90 19.97
N LYS A 76 -5.12 12.44 20.91
CA LYS A 76 -6.54 12.73 20.73
C LYS A 76 -6.70 14.16 20.22
N THR A 77 -7.61 14.34 19.28
CA THR A 77 -8.10 15.66 18.88
C THR A 77 -8.88 16.32 20.02
N GLU A 78 -9.22 17.60 19.87
CA GLU A 78 -10.09 18.32 20.82
C GLU A 78 -11.46 17.64 20.98
N GLU A 79 -11.94 16.97 19.94
CA GLU A 79 -13.18 16.18 19.93
C GLU A 79 -13.03 14.78 20.58
N GLY A 80 -11.82 14.43 21.03
CA GLY A 80 -11.51 13.15 21.67
C GLY A 80 -11.15 12.01 20.71
N ASN A 81 -11.19 12.24 19.40
CA ASN A 81 -10.91 11.23 18.37
C ASN A 81 -9.41 10.90 18.31
N ASN A 82 -9.06 9.60 18.30
CA ASN A 82 -7.69 9.13 18.13
C ASN A 82 -7.49 8.70 16.67
N ILE A 83 -7.00 9.64 15.85
CA ILE A 83 -6.84 9.48 14.40
C ILE A 83 -5.97 8.26 14.06
N LEU A 84 -4.91 8.02 14.85
CA LEU A 84 -4.01 6.89 14.61
C LEU A 84 -4.71 5.56 14.87
N ALA A 85 -5.44 5.44 15.97
CA ALA A 85 -6.20 4.24 16.29
C ALA A 85 -7.29 3.98 15.24
N GLU A 86 -8.03 5.01 14.81
CA GLU A 86 -9.01 4.92 13.74
C GLU A 86 -8.40 4.46 12.42
N SER A 87 -7.22 5.01 12.07
CA SER A 87 -6.46 4.61 10.89
C SER A 87 -6.12 3.12 10.93
N TYR A 88 -5.60 2.60 12.04
CA TYR A 88 -5.33 1.17 12.19
C TYR A 88 -6.59 0.31 12.15
N GLN A 89 -7.69 0.76 12.78
CA GLN A 89 -8.96 0.05 12.77
C GLN A 89 -9.62 -0.02 11.38
N SER A 90 -9.34 0.96 10.51
CA SER A 90 -9.82 0.99 9.13
C SER A 90 -9.14 -0.05 8.22
N ILE A 91 -7.96 -0.56 8.61
CA ILE A 91 -7.20 -1.53 7.81
C ILE A 91 -7.88 -2.91 7.91
N SER A 92 -8.65 -3.27 6.89
CA SER A 92 -9.33 -4.57 6.82
C SER A 92 -8.46 -5.68 6.23
N PHE A 93 -7.39 -5.34 5.50
CA PHE A 93 -6.55 -6.28 4.74
C PHE A 93 -5.17 -5.68 4.49
N ILE A 94 -4.13 -6.52 4.53
CA ILE A 94 -2.76 -6.14 4.15
C ILE A 94 -2.27 -7.06 3.02
N PRO A 95 -2.04 -6.52 1.80
CA PRO A 95 -1.46 -7.27 0.69
C PRO A 95 -0.08 -7.84 1.05
N LYS A 96 0.32 -8.97 0.45
CA LYS A 96 1.65 -9.56 0.69
C LYS A 96 2.78 -8.80 -0.01
N ASP A 97 2.44 -8.04 -1.03
CA ASP A 97 3.31 -7.31 -1.94
C ASP A 97 3.47 -5.83 -1.57
N CYS A 98 3.21 -5.46 -0.31
CA CYS A 98 3.41 -4.10 0.17
C CYS A 98 4.55 -4.02 1.22
N ILE A 99 5.14 -2.84 1.39
CA ILE A 99 6.23 -2.62 2.35
C ILE A 99 5.82 -2.97 3.79
N LEU A 100 4.56 -2.70 4.17
CA LEU A 100 4.06 -3.08 5.50
C LEU A 100 4.14 -4.61 5.69
N ALA A 101 3.90 -5.41 4.65
CA ALA A 101 4.03 -6.86 4.73
C ALA A 101 5.47 -7.28 5.02
N ASN A 102 6.45 -6.66 4.35
CA ASN A 102 7.86 -6.92 4.59
C ASN A 102 8.26 -6.60 6.03
N TYR A 103 7.82 -5.45 6.53
CA TYR A 103 8.06 -5.04 7.91
C TYR A 103 7.48 -6.04 8.93
N LEU A 104 6.20 -6.40 8.78
CA LEU A 104 5.52 -7.33 9.70
C LEU A 104 6.11 -8.74 9.65
N ASN A 105 6.59 -9.19 8.48
CA ASN A 105 7.17 -10.52 8.30
C ASN A 105 8.69 -10.54 8.46
N LYS A 106 9.34 -9.40 8.76
CA LYS A 106 10.79 -9.27 8.88
C LYS A 106 11.55 -9.76 7.63
N THR A 107 11.00 -9.48 6.45
CA THR A 107 11.61 -9.83 5.17
C THR A 107 12.15 -8.59 4.47
N ILE A 108 13.15 -8.79 3.62
CA ILE A 108 13.71 -7.71 2.79
C ILE A 108 12.83 -7.57 1.54
N PRO A 109 12.36 -6.35 1.21
CA PRO A 109 11.68 -6.11 -0.06
C PRO A 109 12.58 -6.49 -1.23
N VAL A 110 12.07 -7.31 -2.15
CA VAL A 110 12.82 -7.71 -3.35
C VAL A 110 12.77 -6.55 -4.34
N ALA A 111 13.92 -6.17 -4.91
CA ALA A 111 13.98 -5.15 -5.94
C ALA A 111 13.15 -5.56 -7.17
N ASN A 112 12.52 -4.59 -7.82
CA ASN A 112 11.83 -4.84 -9.08
C ASN A 112 12.87 -5.04 -10.16
N ASN A 113 13.00 -6.26 -10.67
CA ASN A 113 13.84 -6.58 -11.84
C ASN A 113 13.27 -6.00 -13.15
N ILE A 114 12.09 -5.38 -13.11
CA ILE A 114 11.52 -4.65 -14.22
C ILE A 114 12.17 -3.26 -14.19
N SER A 115 13.07 -3.00 -15.14
CA SER A 115 13.51 -1.65 -15.44
C SER A 115 12.31 -0.86 -15.95
N GLN A 116 11.58 -0.18 -15.05
CA GLN A 116 10.66 0.86 -15.48
C GLN A 116 11.50 1.91 -16.21
N LEU A 117 11.30 2.00 -17.54
CA LEU A 117 11.99 2.99 -18.34
C LEU A 117 11.52 4.36 -17.84
N ILE A 118 12.41 5.13 -17.22
CA ILE A 118 12.11 6.50 -16.85
C ILE A 118 12.01 7.31 -18.13
N LYS A 119 10.80 7.77 -18.44
CA LYS A 119 10.47 8.35 -19.74
C LYS A 119 10.82 9.83 -19.81
N THR A 120 10.74 10.55 -18.68
CA THR A 120 10.85 12.01 -18.70
C THR A 120 11.49 12.61 -17.45
N PHE A 121 12.10 13.77 -17.62
CA PHE A 121 12.59 14.63 -16.54
C PHE A 121 12.14 16.08 -16.82
N PRO A 122 10.88 16.42 -16.52
CA PRO A 122 10.34 17.76 -16.80
C PRO A 122 10.96 18.87 -15.93
N PHE A 123 11.74 18.51 -14.91
CA PHE A 123 12.43 19.46 -14.05
C PHE A 123 13.93 19.23 -14.09
N GLY A 124 14.71 20.30 -14.00
CA GLY A 124 16.17 20.26 -14.03
C GLY A 124 16.74 19.27 -13.01
N PHE A 125 17.75 18.50 -13.45
CA PHE A 125 18.38 17.45 -12.66
C PHE A 125 19.87 17.33 -12.97
N ASN A 126 20.64 16.74 -12.06
CA ASN A 126 22.01 16.30 -12.30
C ASN A 126 22.11 14.75 -12.27
N SER A 127 23.30 14.20 -12.51
CA SER A 127 23.52 12.75 -12.56
C SER A 127 23.06 12.03 -11.29
N SER A 128 23.42 12.53 -10.09
CA SER A 128 23.05 11.88 -8.83
C SER A 128 21.54 11.91 -8.57
N GLN A 129 20.86 12.99 -8.96
CA GLN A 129 19.41 13.09 -8.89
C GLN A 129 18.73 12.15 -9.90
N ARG A 130 19.26 12.03 -11.13
CA ARG A 130 18.79 11.05 -12.12
C ARG A 130 18.84 9.63 -11.56
N ASP A 131 19.96 9.27 -10.95
CA ASP A 131 20.15 7.97 -10.33
C ASP A 131 19.20 7.74 -9.15
N ALA A 132 18.91 8.78 -8.37
CA ALA A 132 17.91 8.72 -7.31
C ALA A 132 16.50 8.45 -7.87
N VAL A 133 16.11 9.10 -8.98
CA VAL A 133 14.83 8.80 -9.64
C VAL A 133 14.82 7.35 -10.16
N ASN A 134 15.88 6.90 -10.83
CA ASN A 134 16.00 5.51 -11.31
C ASN A 134 15.83 4.49 -10.18
N LYS A 135 16.54 4.71 -9.06
CA LYS A 135 16.46 3.85 -7.88
C LYS A 135 15.08 3.85 -7.24
N ALA A 136 14.35 4.95 -7.28
CA ALA A 136 12.99 5.05 -6.74
C ALA A 136 11.99 4.14 -7.46
N PHE A 137 12.20 3.84 -8.75
CA PHE A 137 11.34 2.93 -9.52
C PHE A 137 11.85 1.48 -9.56
N SER A 138 13.16 1.26 -9.45
CA SER A 138 13.72 -0.10 -9.40
C SER A 138 13.64 -0.74 -8.01
N ASN A 139 13.47 0.05 -6.95
CA ASN A 139 13.41 -0.44 -5.57
C ASN A 139 12.05 -0.15 -4.93
N PRO A 140 11.45 -1.10 -4.22
CA PRO A 140 10.18 -0.89 -3.52
C PRO A 140 10.31 0.10 -2.33
N LEU A 141 11.54 0.37 -1.86
CA LEU A 141 11.83 1.40 -0.88
C LEU A 141 13.15 2.08 -1.25
N SER A 142 13.16 3.41 -1.28
CA SER A 142 14.35 4.23 -1.53
C SER A 142 14.46 5.35 -0.51
N VAL A 143 15.67 5.56 0.00
CA VAL A 143 16.03 6.71 0.84
C VAL A 143 16.93 7.62 0.02
N VAL A 144 16.50 8.86 -0.17
CA VAL A 144 17.25 9.87 -0.94
C VAL A 144 17.63 11.00 0.01
N GLU A 145 18.93 11.20 0.17
CA GLU A 145 19.49 12.26 1.01
C GLU A 145 20.23 13.29 0.16
N GLY A 146 20.28 14.53 0.64
CA GLY A 146 21.10 15.56 0.04
C GLY A 146 21.23 16.78 0.97
N PRO A 147 22.32 17.56 0.89
CA PRO A 147 22.47 18.81 1.64
C PRO A 147 21.33 19.81 1.39
N PRO A 148 21.16 20.84 2.24
CA PRO A 148 20.25 21.95 1.97
C PRO A 148 20.54 22.59 0.60
N GLY A 149 19.51 22.99 -0.14
CA GLY A 149 19.66 23.64 -1.45
C GLY A 149 19.97 22.72 -2.64
N THR A 150 20.20 21.42 -2.45
CA THR A 150 20.59 20.50 -3.54
C THR A 150 19.44 19.98 -4.41
N GLY A 151 18.35 20.76 -4.53
CA GLY A 151 17.28 20.46 -5.48
C GLY A 151 16.43 19.21 -5.18
N LYS A 152 16.37 18.71 -3.93
CA LYS A 152 15.54 17.56 -3.52
C LYS A 152 14.09 17.63 -4.02
N THR A 153 13.49 18.83 -4.01
CA THR A 153 12.14 19.06 -4.54
C THR A 153 12.04 18.72 -6.03
N GLN A 154 13.05 19.02 -6.83
CA GLN A 154 13.05 18.66 -8.26
C GLN A 154 13.16 17.16 -8.46
N THR A 155 13.94 16.46 -7.63
CA THR A 155 13.99 14.98 -7.64
C THR A 155 12.62 14.39 -7.32
N ILE A 156 11.94 14.88 -6.27
CA ILE A 156 10.59 14.46 -5.88
C ILE A 156 9.61 14.68 -7.05
N LEU A 157 9.65 15.86 -7.68
CA LEU A 157 8.78 16.19 -8.81
C LEU A 157 9.03 15.30 -10.03
N ASN A 158 10.29 14.96 -10.32
CA ASN A 158 10.62 14.03 -11.39
C ASN A 158 10.12 12.60 -11.09
N ILE A 159 10.16 12.14 -9.82
CA ILE A 159 9.55 10.86 -9.43
C ILE A 159 8.03 10.90 -9.65
N ILE A 160 7.36 11.93 -9.14
CA ILE A 160 5.90 12.08 -9.27
C ILE A 160 5.49 12.12 -10.74
N ALA A 161 6.21 12.89 -11.58
CA ALA A 161 5.91 13.00 -12.99
C ALA A 161 5.94 11.63 -13.70
N ASN A 162 6.96 10.80 -13.44
CA ASN A 162 7.04 9.48 -14.05
C ASN A 162 5.95 8.52 -13.53
N ALA A 163 5.66 8.54 -12.23
CA ALA A 163 4.59 7.71 -11.65
C ALA A 163 3.23 8.04 -12.28
N LEU A 164 2.91 9.33 -12.43
CA LEU A 164 1.66 9.78 -13.05
C LEU A 164 1.61 9.49 -14.55
N MET A 165 2.73 9.61 -15.27
CA MET A 165 2.81 9.23 -16.69
C MET A 165 2.62 7.73 -16.91
N ASP A 166 2.92 6.90 -15.92
CA ASP A 166 2.63 5.47 -15.90
C ASP A 166 1.22 5.16 -15.34
N GLY A 167 0.38 6.18 -15.11
CA GLY A 167 -0.99 6.01 -14.62
C GLY A 167 -1.09 5.59 -13.15
N GLN A 168 -0.02 5.71 -12.38
CA GLN A 168 0.01 5.36 -10.96
C GLN A 168 -0.60 6.47 -10.11
N SER A 169 -1.21 6.10 -8.98
CA SER A 169 -1.62 7.05 -7.94
C SER A 169 -0.45 7.37 -7.00
N VAL A 170 -0.29 8.63 -6.61
CA VAL A 170 0.80 9.07 -5.71
C VAL A 170 0.22 9.75 -4.46
N ALA A 171 0.65 9.30 -3.28
CA ALA A 171 0.38 9.96 -2.01
C ALA A 171 1.66 10.66 -1.52
N ILE A 172 1.55 11.95 -1.17
CA ILE A 172 2.68 12.77 -0.70
C ILE A 172 2.36 13.24 0.71
N VAL A 173 3.28 12.97 1.65
CA VAL A 173 3.15 13.36 3.05
C VAL A 173 4.35 14.18 3.48
N SER A 174 4.13 15.17 4.33
CA SER A 174 5.18 15.97 4.97
C SER A 174 4.69 16.51 6.30
N SER A 175 5.58 16.63 7.27
CA SER A 175 5.30 17.35 8.53
C SER A 175 5.21 18.86 8.34
N ASN A 176 5.63 19.39 7.19
CA ASN A 176 5.58 20.82 6.88
C ASN A 176 4.73 21.08 5.63
N ASN A 177 3.59 21.76 5.83
CA ASN A 177 2.63 22.12 4.77
C ASN A 177 3.25 22.90 3.60
N SER A 178 4.38 23.59 3.81
CA SER A 178 5.08 24.30 2.73
C SER A 178 5.70 23.36 1.69
N ALA A 179 6.20 22.19 2.10
CA ALA A 179 6.85 21.25 1.21
C ALA A 179 5.86 20.60 0.24
N THR A 180 4.70 20.19 0.76
CA THR A 180 3.59 19.64 -0.05
C THR A 180 3.00 20.71 -0.98
N LYS A 181 2.78 21.95 -0.50
CA LYS A 181 2.31 23.06 -1.36
C LYS A 181 3.29 23.38 -2.49
N ASN A 182 4.59 23.41 -2.22
CA ASN A 182 5.61 23.68 -3.23
C ASN A 182 5.66 22.62 -4.32
N VAL A 183 5.51 21.34 -3.95
CA VAL A 183 5.43 20.24 -4.91
C VAL A 183 4.15 20.34 -5.73
N TYR A 184 3.01 20.57 -5.09
CA TYR A 184 1.71 20.71 -5.77
C TYR A 184 1.68 21.88 -6.75
N GLY A 185 2.12 23.08 -6.33
CA GLY A 185 2.13 24.27 -7.20
C GLY A 185 3.06 24.12 -8.40
N LYS A 186 4.24 23.53 -8.22
CA LYS A 186 5.16 23.26 -9.35
C LYS A 186 4.61 22.19 -10.30
N TYR A 187 3.90 21.21 -9.78
CA TYR A 187 3.23 20.19 -10.60
C TYR A 187 2.10 20.81 -11.46
N GLU A 188 1.20 21.61 -10.87
CA GLU A 188 0.13 22.27 -11.63
C GLU A 188 0.66 23.18 -12.74
N PHE A 189 1.75 23.90 -12.46
CA PHE A 189 2.38 24.75 -13.45
C PHE A 189 2.93 23.93 -14.63
N ALA A 190 3.57 22.78 -14.34
CA ALA A 190 4.12 21.90 -15.36
C ALA A 190 3.05 21.16 -16.19
N THR A 191 1.89 20.82 -15.61
CA THR A 191 0.79 20.20 -16.37
C THR A 191 0.05 21.19 -17.26
N LYS A 192 -0.09 22.45 -16.84
CA LYS A 192 -0.66 23.52 -17.67
C LYS A 192 0.17 23.82 -18.93
N ILE A 193 1.48 23.63 -18.88
CA ILE A 193 2.38 23.86 -20.03
C ILE A 193 2.32 22.72 -21.06
N LYS A 194 1.92 21.50 -20.68
CA LYS A 194 1.78 20.34 -21.59
C LYS A 194 0.41 20.25 -22.29
N LEU A 195 -0.53 21.16 -21.98
CA LEU A 195 -1.87 21.22 -22.57
C LEU A 195 -2.01 22.29 -23.67
N ASN A 196 -0.91 22.92 -24.07
CA ASN A 196 -0.78 23.75 -25.28
C ASN A 196 0.26 23.15 -26.21
#